data_AF-A0A6G9YSG2-F1
#
_entry.id   AF-A0A6G9YSG2-F1
#
_cell.length_a   1.000
_cell.length_b   1.000
_cell.length_c   1.000
_cell.angle_alpha   90.00
_cell.angle_beta   90.00
_cell.angle_gamma   90.00
#
_symmetry.space_group_name_H-M   'P 1'
#
loop_
_entity.id
_entity.type
_entity.pdbx_description
1 polymer ?
#
loop_
_entity_poly.entity_id
_entity_poly.type
_entity_poly.pdbx_seq_one_letter_code
_entity_poly.pdbx_strand_id
1 'polypeptide(L)'
;MLRSHKSAAAAISTMGAMAAALVLTAPSAPAAINAFAVTPGDPLVFVTGCAYTALATTEPGSWISFYDSQDGEFNPPSAIQAGGNGDVIAKWTPHTPGMHMLHAAQIGGERTIGIEVSPGGNGTPCPA
;
A
#
# COMPACT_ATOMS: atom_id res chain seq x y z
N MET A 1 -23.18 -48.20 -65.46
CA MET A 1 -23.17 -49.05 -64.24
C MET A 1 -21.89 -48.72 -63.49
N LEU A 2 -21.98 -47.97 -62.38
CA LEU A 2 -21.68 -48.43 -60.99
C LEU A 2 -20.27 -47.92 -60.59
N ARG A 3 -19.96 -47.22 -59.49
CA ARG A 3 -20.65 -46.60 -58.35
C ARG A 3 -19.66 -45.58 -57.78
N SER A 4 -20.15 -44.44 -57.30
CA SER A 4 -19.41 -43.53 -56.41
C SER A 4 -19.34 -44.14 -55.00
N HIS A 5 -18.18 -44.11 -54.35
CA HIS A 5 -18.07 -44.17 -52.88
C HIS A 5 -16.95 -43.28 -52.37
N LYS A 6 -17.36 -42.36 -51.49
CA LYS A 6 -16.61 -41.34 -50.76
C LYS A 6 -15.55 -41.96 -49.84
N SER A 7 -14.48 -41.22 -49.58
CA SER A 7 -13.85 -41.18 -48.25
C SER A 7 -13.06 -39.89 -48.10
N ALA A 8 -13.60 -38.98 -47.28
CA ALA A 8 -12.95 -37.78 -46.83
C ALA A 8 -11.90 -38.17 -45.78
N ALA A 9 -10.63 -37.96 -46.07
CA ALA A 9 -9.57 -37.99 -45.06
C ALA A 9 -9.38 -36.56 -44.56
N ALA A 10 -9.84 -36.30 -43.34
CA ALA A 10 -9.60 -35.06 -42.63
C ALA A 10 -8.10 -34.94 -42.32
N ALA A 11 -7.40 -34.05 -43.02
CA ALA A 11 -6.05 -33.64 -42.64
C ALA A 11 -6.16 -32.63 -41.50
N ILE A 12 -5.90 -33.09 -40.27
CA ILE A 12 -5.74 -32.24 -39.10
C ILE A 12 -4.38 -31.55 -39.24
N SER A 13 -4.37 -30.33 -39.78
CA SER A 13 -3.22 -29.44 -39.74
C SER A 13 -3.08 -28.87 -38.33
N THR A 14 -2.19 -29.45 -37.53
CA THR A 14 -1.81 -28.92 -36.22
C THR A 14 -1.07 -27.58 -36.42
N MET A 15 -1.76 -26.46 -36.21
CA MET A 15 -1.13 -25.15 -36.02
C MET A 15 -0.39 -25.17 -34.68
N GLY A 16 0.92 -25.40 -34.73
CA GLY A 16 1.83 -25.19 -33.60
C GLY A 16 1.96 -23.69 -33.33
N ALA A 17 1.19 -23.17 -32.39
CA ALA A 17 1.33 -21.81 -31.91
C ALA A 17 2.59 -21.74 -31.02
N MET A 18 3.67 -21.12 -31.53
CA MET A 18 4.78 -20.71 -30.68
C MET A 18 4.30 -19.56 -29.79
N ALA A 19 3.98 -19.85 -28.54
CA ALA A 19 3.73 -18.82 -27.53
C ALA A 19 5.06 -18.15 -27.19
N ALA A 20 5.30 -16.96 -27.76
CA ALA A 20 6.38 -16.10 -27.30
C ALA A 20 6.09 -15.70 -25.84
N ALA A 21 6.85 -16.25 -24.90
CA ALA A 21 6.83 -15.81 -23.51
C ALA A 21 7.44 -14.41 -23.45
N LEU A 22 6.60 -13.39 -23.58
CA LEU A 22 6.96 -12.00 -23.28
C LEU A 22 7.16 -11.92 -21.76
N VAL A 23 8.40 -12.10 -21.32
CA VAL A 23 8.82 -11.72 -19.97
C VAL A 23 8.82 -10.19 -19.96
N LEU A 24 7.68 -9.59 -19.61
CA LEU A 24 7.63 -8.19 -19.20
C LEU A 24 8.40 -8.10 -17.87
N THR A 25 9.69 -7.79 -17.93
CA THR A 25 10.34 -7.16 -16.78
C THR A 25 9.75 -5.76 -16.70
N ALA A 26 8.58 -5.64 -16.06
CA ALA A 26 8.03 -4.36 -15.70
C ALA A 26 9.15 -3.62 -14.92
N PRO A 27 9.51 -2.39 -15.31
CA PRO A 27 10.46 -1.61 -14.54
C PRO A 27 9.97 -1.61 -13.09
N SER A 28 10.83 -2.01 -12.16
CA SER A 28 10.57 -1.75 -10.75
C SER A 28 10.44 -0.24 -10.63
N ALA A 29 9.20 0.27 -10.58
CA ALA A 29 8.98 1.67 -10.32
C ALA A 29 9.73 1.98 -9.03
N PRO A 30 10.65 2.96 -9.02
CA PRO A 30 11.33 3.33 -7.79
C PRO A 30 10.24 3.63 -6.78
N ALA A 31 10.18 2.85 -5.71
CA ALA A 31 9.23 3.09 -4.65
C ALA A 31 9.61 4.44 -4.05
N ALA A 32 8.90 5.47 -4.49
CA ALA A 32 9.33 6.84 -4.30
C ALA A 32 9.28 7.27 -2.82
N ILE A 33 8.57 6.50 -1.99
CA ILE A 33 8.66 6.54 -0.53
C ILE A 33 9.64 5.46 -0.06
N ASN A 34 10.75 5.90 0.54
CA ASN A 34 11.83 5.05 1.00
C ASN A 34 11.47 4.30 2.29
N ALA A 35 10.79 4.96 3.23
CA ALA A 35 10.38 4.37 4.50
C ALA A 35 9.09 5.01 5.02
N PHE A 36 8.34 4.25 5.83
CA PHE A 36 7.18 4.73 6.56
C PHE A 36 7.08 4.00 7.90
N ALA A 37 6.95 4.75 8.98
CA ALA A 37 6.83 4.22 10.34
C ALA A 37 5.97 5.14 11.21
N VAL A 38 5.38 4.57 12.26
CA VAL A 38 4.73 5.32 13.33
C VAL A 38 5.40 4.96 14.64
N THR A 39 5.72 5.98 15.44
CA THR A 39 6.33 5.78 16.76
C THR A 39 5.24 5.48 17.79
N PRO A 40 5.24 4.30 18.44
CA PRO A 40 4.35 4.02 19.55
C PRO A 40 4.72 4.86 20.78
N GLY A 41 3.82 4.94 21.76
CA GLY A 41 4.20 5.46 23.08
C GLY A 41 4.90 4.38 23.93
N ASP A 42 5.14 4.70 25.20
CA ASP A 42 5.60 3.78 26.25
C ASP A 42 4.45 3.32 27.17
N PRO A 43 4.20 2.01 27.35
CA PRO A 43 4.81 0.87 26.65
C PRO A 43 4.49 0.89 25.17
N LEU A 44 5.24 0.13 24.34
CA LEU A 44 5.15 0.05 22.87
C LEU A 44 3.76 -0.39 22.35
N VAL A 45 2.74 0.45 22.57
CA VAL A 45 1.33 0.18 22.28
C VAL A 45 0.68 1.39 21.61
N PHE A 46 -0.32 1.09 20.79
CA PHE A 46 -1.21 2.07 20.18
C PHE A 46 -2.58 1.94 20.82
N VAL A 47 -3.20 3.07 21.13
CA VAL A 47 -4.46 3.18 21.86
C VAL A 47 -5.35 4.17 21.12
N THR A 48 -6.64 3.86 21.00
CA THR A 48 -7.59 4.78 20.37
C THR A 48 -7.66 6.13 21.10
N GLY A 49 -7.78 7.21 20.34
CA GLY A 49 -7.88 8.58 20.84
C GLY A 49 -6.53 9.25 21.16
N CYS A 50 -5.42 8.53 20.99
CA CYS A 50 -4.08 9.06 21.21
C CYS A 50 -3.39 9.41 19.90
N ALA A 51 -2.64 10.52 19.89
CA ALA A 51 -1.94 11.00 18.71
C ALA A 51 -0.49 10.48 18.67
N TYR A 52 -0.15 9.78 17.59
CA TYR A 52 1.17 9.18 17.37
C TYR A 52 1.92 9.88 16.23
N THR A 53 3.25 9.88 16.29
CA THR A 53 4.07 10.49 15.24
C THR A 53 4.27 9.52 14.10
N ALA A 54 3.72 9.85 12.93
CA ALA A 54 3.98 9.19 11.66
C ALA A 54 5.12 9.91 10.94
N LEU A 55 6.11 9.14 10.47
CA LEU A 55 7.25 9.62 9.69
C LEU A 55 7.33 8.81 8.40
N ALA A 56 7.28 9.50 7.27
CA ALA A 56 7.70 8.96 5.98
C ALA A 56 8.96 9.66 5.50
N THR A 57 9.80 8.93 4.77
CA THR A 57 10.98 9.48 4.11
C THR A 57 10.86 9.26 2.62
N THR A 58 11.11 10.29 1.82
CA THR A 58 10.97 10.32 0.36
C THR A 58 12.02 11.25 -0.24
N GLU A 59 12.05 11.41 -1.56
CA GLU A 59 12.82 12.47 -2.20
C GLU A 59 12.34 13.88 -1.76
N PRO A 60 13.26 14.82 -1.49
CA PRO A 60 12.91 16.21 -1.15
C PRO A 60 11.95 16.85 -2.16
N GLY A 61 10.97 17.60 -1.67
CA GLY A 61 9.98 18.27 -2.52
C GLY A 61 8.82 17.39 -3.00
N SER A 62 8.86 16.07 -2.76
CA SER A 62 7.74 15.16 -3.03
C SER A 62 6.53 15.45 -2.13
N TRP A 63 5.33 15.19 -2.61
CA TRP A 63 4.10 15.36 -1.84
C TRP A 63 3.57 14.01 -1.37
N ILE A 64 3.42 13.85 -0.05
CA ILE A 64 2.94 12.63 0.58
C ILE A 64 1.57 12.87 1.20
N SER A 65 0.61 12.01 0.90
CA SER A 65 -0.67 11.92 1.59
C SER A 65 -0.66 10.71 2.51
N PHE A 66 -1.16 10.88 3.74
CA PHE A 66 -1.36 9.78 4.67
C PHE A 66 -2.84 9.42 4.77
N TYR A 67 -3.15 8.15 4.93
CA TYR A 67 -4.50 7.69 5.26
C TYR A 67 -4.49 6.37 6.00
N ASP A 68 -5.60 6.11 6.68
CA ASP A 68 -5.88 4.90 7.43
C ASP A 68 -7.01 4.14 6.73
N SER A 69 -6.89 2.82 6.65
CA SER A 69 -7.96 1.93 6.14
C SER A 69 -9.21 1.91 7.04
N GLN A 70 -9.06 2.30 8.30
CA GLN A 70 -10.11 2.32 9.31
C GLN A 70 -10.45 3.78 9.68
N ASP A 71 -11.06 3.98 10.85
CA ASP A 71 -11.41 5.31 11.35
C ASP A 71 -10.22 5.93 12.10
N GLY A 72 -9.22 6.42 11.38
CA GLY A 72 -8.09 7.15 11.95
C GLY A 72 -7.76 8.40 11.16
N GLU A 73 -7.45 9.49 11.86
CA GLU A 73 -7.18 10.80 11.27
C GLU A 73 -5.70 11.12 11.26
N PHE A 74 -5.23 11.73 10.16
CA PHE A 74 -3.91 12.34 10.07
C PHE A 74 -4.00 13.87 10.16
N ASN A 75 -3.08 14.47 10.90
CA ASN A 75 -2.92 15.91 11.01
C ASN A 75 -1.49 16.32 10.62
N PRO A 76 -1.30 17.17 9.60
CA PRO A 76 -2.36 17.76 8.75
C PRO A 76 -3.06 16.73 7.85
N PRO A 77 -4.34 16.94 7.49
CA PRO A 77 -5.13 16.00 6.69
C PRO A 77 -4.85 16.09 5.18
N SER A 78 -4.19 17.16 4.74
CA SER A 78 -3.79 17.36 3.34
C SER A 78 -2.44 16.73 3.06
N ALA A 79 -2.12 16.52 1.78
CA ALA A 79 -0.78 16.15 1.38
C ALA A 79 0.26 17.15 1.92
N ILE A 80 1.41 16.63 2.32
CA ILE A 80 2.51 17.39 2.92
C ILE A 80 3.70 17.29 1.99
N GLN A 81 4.34 18.42 1.71
CA GLN A 81 5.57 18.44 0.95
C GLN A 81 6.76 18.03 1.83
N ALA A 82 7.58 17.12 1.34
CA ALA A 82 8.82 16.70 1.98
C ALA A 82 9.82 17.86 2.05
N GLY A 83 10.40 18.03 3.25
CA GLY A 83 11.44 19.03 3.50
C GLY A 83 12.74 18.73 2.75
N GLY A 84 13.75 19.58 2.95
CA GLY A 84 15.05 19.45 2.27
C GLY A 84 15.80 18.14 2.58
N ASN A 85 15.46 17.45 3.66
CA ASN A 85 16.00 16.14 4.03
C ASN A 85 15.14 14.96 3.57
N GLY A 86 13.98 15.21 2.93
CA GLY A 86 13.07 14.16 2.48
C GLY A 86 12.07 13.68 3.52
N ASP A 87 12.07 14.24 4.73
CA ASP A 87 11.15 13.82 5.79
C ASP A 87 9.78 14.46 5.63
N VAL A 88 8.76 13.65 5.95
CA VAL A 88 7.38 14.08 6.09
C VAL A 88 6.82 13.56 7.40
N ILE A 89 6.36 14.47 8.25
CA ILE A 89 5.83 14.16 9.58
C ILE A 89 4.35 14.52 9.63
N ALA A 90 3.55 13.59 10.15
CA ALA A 90 2.15 13.80 10.49
C ALA A 90 1.84 13.21 11.87
N LYS A 91 0.72 13.64 12.47
CA LYS A 91 0.15 13.01 13.66
C LYS A 91 -1.01 12.13 13.26
N TRP A 92 -0.97 10.86 13.65
CA TRP A 92 -2.04 9.89 13.42
C TRP A 92 -2.80 9.63 14.72
N THR A 93 -4.13 9.71 14.67
CA THR A 93 -5.00 9.39 15.81
C THR A 93 -6.02 8.34 15.38
N PRO A 94 -5.92 7.07 15.83
CA PRO A 94 -6.95 6.07 15.57
C PRO A 94 -8.15 6.29 16.48
N HIS A 95 -9.37 6.12 15.97
CA HIS A 95 -10.62 6.28 16.72
C HIS A 95 -11.33 4.95 17.00
N THR A 96 -10.93 3.88 16.33
CA THR A 96 -11.45 2.52 16.52
C THR A 96 -10.33 1.55 16.88
N PRO A 97 -10.59 0.49 17.67
CA PRO A 97 -9.60 -0.54 17.94
C PRO A 97 -9.55 -1.57 16.80
N GLY A 98 -8.47 -2.35 16.77
CA GLY A 98 -8.23 -3.44 15.82
C GLY A 98 -7.03 -3.19 14.92
N MET A 99 -6.99 -3.86 13.78
CA MET A 99 -5.88 -3.74 12.82
C MET A 99 -6.09 -2.57 11.87
N HIS A 100 -5.17 -1.61 11.88
CA HIS A 100 -5.13 -0.46 10.98
C HIS A 100 -4.05 -0.66 9.92
N MET A 101 -4.44 -0.62 8.65
CA MET A 101 -3.50 -0.48 7.55
C MET A 101 -3.29 1.01 7.31
N LEU A 102 -2.08 1.49 7.63
CA LEU A 102 -1.69 2.87 7.40
C LEU A 102 -0.92 2.98 6.11
N HIS A 103 -1.18 4.04 5.37
CA HIS A 103 -0.64 4.26 4.05
C HIS A 103 0.04 5.62 3.99
N ALA A 104 1.26 5.63 3.46
CA ALA A 104 1.90 6.83 2.95
C ALA A 104 1.90 6.71 1.43
N ALA A 105 1.28 7.66 0.74
CA ALA A 105 1.06 7.60 -0.70
C ALA A 105 1.57 8.87 -1.40
N GLN A 106 2.09 8.67 -2.60
CA GLN A 106 2.43 9.75 -3.52
C GLN A 106 2.11 9.35 -4.95
N ILE A 107 2.25 10.29 -5.88
CA ILE A 107 2.14 9.98 -7.30
C ILE A 107 3.22 8.96 -7.66
N GLY A 108 2.78 7.79 -8.13
CA GLY A 108 3.65 6.71 -8.61
C GLY A 108 4.10 5.70 -7.55
N GLY A 109 3.68 5.82 -6.29
CA GLY A 109 4.04 4.81 -5.28
C GLY A 109 3.39 4.99 -3.92
N GLU A 110 3.41 3.91 -3.15
CA GLU A 110 2.80 3.84 -1.83
C GLU A 110 3.59 2.89 -0.92
N ARG A 111 3.57 3.15 0.38
CA ARG A 111 4.05 2.26 1.43
C ARG A 111 2.96 2.05 2.46
N THR A 112 2.82 0.80 2.89
CA THR A 112 1.80 0.39 3.85
C THR A 112 2.44 -0.29 5.05
N ILE A 113 1.94 -0.01 6.25
CA ILE A 113 2.27 -0.71 7.48
C ILE A 113 0.98 -1.14 8.19
N GLY A 114 1.02 -2.25 8.91
CA GLY A 114 -0.10 -2.72 9.74
C GLY A 114 0.18 -2.44 11.21
N ILE A 115 -0.78 -1.85 11.91
CA ILE A 115 -0.69 -1.50 13.34
C ILE A 115 -1.92 -2.03 14.08
N GLU A 116 -1.69 -2.79 15.14
CA GLU A 116 -2.75 -3.21 16.05
C GLU A 116 -3.00 -2.09 17.09
N VAL A 117 -4.25 -1.62 17.16
CA VAL A 117 -4.70 -0.56 18.07
C VAL A 117 -5.58 -1.15 19.16
N SER A 118 -5.18 -0.92 20.40
CA SER A 118 -5.94 -1.31 21.58
C SER A 118 -7.07 -0.31 21.88
N PRO A 119 -8.19 -0.75 22.47
CA PRO A 119 -9.23 0.16 22.93
C PRO A 119 -8.71 1.14 23.99
N GLY A 120 -8.95 2.42 23.77
CA GLY A 120 -8.80 3.50 24.74
C GLY A 120 -10.14 3.79 25.41
N GLY A 121 -10.21 3.63 26.73
CA GLY A 121 -11.41 3.92 27.53
C GLY A 121 -11.28 5.20 28.36
N ASN A 122 -12.39 5.63 28.97
CA ASN A 122 -12.41 6.72 29.95
C ASN A 122 -11.46 6.40 31.12
N GLY A 123 -10.24 6.95 31.07
CA GLY A 123 -9.20 6.75 32.07
C GLY A 123 -7.97 5.95 31.61
N THR A 124 -7.92 5.49 30.36
CA THR A 124 -6.66 4.98 29.78
C THR A 124 -5.82 6.18 29.34
N PRO A 125 -4.70 6.50 30.01
CA PRO A 125 -3.85 7.58 29.57
C PRO A 125 -3.18 7.20 28.25
N CYS A 126 -2.88 8.21 27.43
CA CYS A 126 -2.04 7.97 26.27
C CYS A 126 -0.64 7.52 26.72
N PRO A 127 -0.08 6.48 26.07
CA PRO A 127 1.27 6.05 26.35
C PRO A 127 2.24 7.19 26.03
N ALA A 128 3.26 7.34 26.87
CA ALA A 128 4.17 8.51 26.86
C ALA A 128 5.12 8.53 25.65
#